data_AF-A0A3D1HQV9-F1
#
_entry.id   AF-A0A3D1HQV9-F1
#
_cell.length_a   1.000
_cell.length_b   1.000
_cell.length_c   1.000
_cell.angle_alpha   90.00
_cell.angle_beta   90.00
_cell.angle_gamma   90.00
#
_symmetry.space_group_name_H-M   'P 1'
#
loop_
_entity.id
_entity.type
_entity.pdbx_description
1 polymer ?
#
loop_
_entity_poly.entity_id
_entity_poly.type
_entity_poly.pdbx_seq_one_letter_code
_entity_poly.pdbx_strand_id
1 'polypeptide(L)' 'EAIILSMTKKERRSVGLLNASRRKRIAAGSGTSVQEVNRLVKQYQDMAKM' A
#
# COMPACT_ATOMS: atom_id res chain seq x y z
N GLU A 1 -1.80 -3.47 10.11
CA GLU A 1 -2.37 -4.62 9.37
C GLU A 1 -3.50 -4.23 8.42
N ALA A 2 -4.41 -3.33 8.82
CA ALA A 2 -5.54 -2.87 7.99
C ALA A 2 -5.18 -2.42 6.56
N ILE A 3 -4.08 -1.67 6.38
CA ILE A 3 -3.62 -1.23 5.05
C ILE A 3 -3.38 -2.41 4.10
N ILE A 4 -2.69 -3.46 4.55
CA ILE A 4 -2.37 -4.63 3.72
C ILE A 4 -3.65 -5.42 3.43
N LEU A 5 -4.54 -5.55 4.42
CA LEU A 5 -5.83 -6.23 4.26
C LEU A 5 -6.71 -5.55 3.20
N SER A 6 -6.67 -4.22 3.12
CA SER A 6 -7.40 -3.41 2.12
C SER A 6 -6.77 -3.40 0.72
N MET A 7 -5.62 -4.05 0.53
CA MET A 7 -5.02 -4.29 -0.79
C MET A 7 -5.57 -5.56 -1.44
N THR A 8 -5.64 -5.55 -2.77
CA THR A 8 -5.92 -6.75 -3.57
C THR A 8 -4.70 -7.67 -3.63
N LYS A 9 -4.93 -8.96 -3.93
CA LYS A 9 -3.84 -9.96 -4.13
C LYS A 9 -2.83 -9.57 -5.22
N LYS A 10 -3.23 -8.75 -6.20
CA LYS A 10 -2.33 -8.25 -7.24
C LYS A 10 -1.42 -7.13 -6.71
N GLU A 11 -2.00 -6.20 -5.96
CA GLU A 11 -1.26 -5.08 -5.36
C GLU A 11 -0.29 -5.52 -4.26
N ARG A 12 -0.64 -6.55 -3.48
CA ARG A 12 0.29 -7.12 -2.48
C ARG A 12 1.50 -7.81 -3.11
N ARG A 13 1.31 -8.46 -4.27
CA ARG A 13 2.38 -9.12 -5.00
C ARG A 13 3.26 -8.15 -5.76
N SER A 14 2.67 -7.07 -6.27
CA SER A 14 3.39 -6.05 -7.02
C SER A 14 2.98 -4.66 -6.57
N VAL A 15 3.81 -4.07 -5.72
CA VAL A 15 3.66 -2.72 -5.17
C VAL A 15 3.77 -1.65 -6.26
N GLY A 16 4.46 -1.95 -7.37
CA GLY A 16 4.55 -1.06 -8.54
C GLY A 16 3.21 -0.76 -9.22
N LEU A 17 2.18 -1.58 -8.97
CA LEU A 17 0.82 -1.34 -9.47
C LEU A 17 0.08 -0.24 -8.71
N LEU A 18 0.59 0.23 -7.57
CA LEU A 18 -0.07 1.22 -6.70
C LEU A 18 0.06 2.65 -7.24
N ASN A 19 -0.90 3.04 -8.07
CA ASN A 19 -1.10 4.43 -8.47
C ASN A 19 -1.83 5.26 -7.39
N ALA A 20 -2.01 6.56 -7.63
CA ALA A 20 -2.67 7.47 -6.68
C ALA A 20 -4.11 7.04 -6.32
N SER A 21 -4.89 6.59 -7.30
CA SER A 21 -6.28 6.14 -7.10
C SER A 21 -6.35 4.90 -6.20
N ARG A 22 -5.49 3.91 -6.45
CA ARG A 22 -5.41 2.68 -5.62
C ARG A 22 -5.01 2.99 -4.18
N ARG A 23 -4.04 3.89 -4.00
CA ARG A 23 -3.61 4.32 -2.66
C ARG A 23 -4.73 5.03 -1.90
N LYS A 24 -5.51 5.88 -2.57
CA LYS A 24 -6.70 6.53 -1.97
C LYS A 24 -7.75 5.51 -1.56
N ARG A 25 -8.02 4.50 -2.40
CA ARG A 25 -8.96 3.41 -2.07
C ARG A 25 -8.49 2.60 -0.87
N ILE A 26 -7.20 2.24 -0.82
CA ILE A 26 -6.63 1.48 0.29
C ILE A 26 -6.75 2.28 1.58
N ALA A 27 -6.31 3.55 1.57
CA ALA A 27 -6.40 4.47 2.69
C ALA A 27 -7.84 4.56 3.25
N ALA A 28 -8.82 4.80 2.36
CA ALA A 28 -10.23 4.84 2.74
C ALA A 28 -10.73 3.50 3.32
N GLY A 29 -10.35 2.38 2.70
CA GLY A 29 -10.75 1.03 3.15
C GLY A 29 -10.03 0.55 4.39
N SER A 30 -8.89 1.14 4.77
CA SER A 30 -8.16 0.81 6.00
C SER A 30 -8.37 1.82 7.13
N GLY A 31 -9.10 2.91 6.88
CA GLY A 31 -9.28 4.01 7.84
C GLY A 31 -8.00 4.80 8.11
N THR A 32 -7.05 4.80 7.16
CA THR A 32 -5.75 5.47 7.31
C THR A 32 -5.58 6.57 6.27
N SER A 33 -4.51 7.34 6.38
CA SER A 33 -4.15 8.36 5.39
C SER A 33 -3.40 7.78 4.18
N VAL A 34 -3.42 8.49 3.05
CA VAL A 34 -2.63 8.13 1.85
C VAL A 34 -1.12 8.18 2.14
N GLN A 35 -0.72 9.07 3.04
CA GLN A 35 0.64 9.27 3.51
C GLN A 35 1.16 8.02 4.24
N GLU A 36 0.33 7.42 5.11
CA GLU A 36 0.67 6.16 5.79
C GLU A 36 0.79 5.00 4.80
N VAL A 37 -0.09 4.93 3.80
CA VAL A 37 0.03 3.93 2.72
C VAL A 37 1.35 4.10 1.97
N ASN A 38 1.74 5.33 1.65
CA ASN A 38 3.02 5.61 0.98
C ASN A 38 4.23 5.23 1.84
N ARG A 39 4.18 5.50 3.15
CA ARG A 39 5.24 5.14 4.09
C ARG A 39 5.42 3.63 4.16
N LEU A 40 4.32 2.88 4.25
CA LEU A 40 4.35 1.42 4.26
C LEU A 40 4.92 0.85 2.96
N VAL A 41 4.46 1.38 1.82
CA VAL A 41 4.96 1.01 0.49
C VAL A 41 6.46 1.21 0.38
N LYS A 42 6.97 2.35 0.85
CA LYS A 42 8.40 2.65 0.85
C LYS A 42 9.19 1.67 1.73
N GLN A 43 8.72 1.43 2.96
CA GLN A 43 9.34 0.45 3.87
C GLN A 43 9.41 -0.95 3.26
N TYR A 44 8.35 -1.41 2.60
CA TYR A 44 8.35 -2.70 1.91
C TYR A 44 9.35 -2.76 0.75
N GLN A 45 9.49 -1.67 -0.02
CA GLN A 45 10.47 -1.60 -1.10
C GLN A 45 11.90 -1.58 -0.59
N ASP A 46 12.16 -0.89 0.52
CA ASP A 46 13.48 -0.84 1.13
C ASP A 46 13.87 -2.21 1.71
N MET A 47 12.93 -2.91 2.36
CA MET A 47 13.15 -4.28 2.86
C MET A 47 13.34 -5.31 1.75
N ALA A 48 12.69 -5.15 0.59
CA ALA A 48 12.84 -6.06 -0.54
C ALA A 48 14.14 -5.85 -1.35
N LYS A 49 14.83 -4.72 -1.13
CA LYS A 49 16.13 -4.40 -1.77
C LYS A 49 17.33 -4.84 -0.94
N MET A 50 17.10 -5.30 0.28
CA MET A 50 18.12 -5.81 1.21
C MET A 50 18.19 -7.33 1.11
#